data_AF-A0A8T3VWY8-F1
#
_entry.id   AF-A0A8T3VWY8-F1
#
_cell.length_a   1.000
_cell.length_b   1.000
_cell.length_c   1.000
_cell.angle_alpha   90.00
_cell.angle_beta   90.00
_cell.angle_gamma   90.00
#
_symmetry.space_group_name_H-M   'P 1'
#
loop_
_entity.id
_entity.type
_entity.pdbx_description
1 polymer ?
#
loop_
_entity_poly.entity_id
_entity_poly.type
_entity_poly.pdbx_seq_one_letter_code
_entity_poly.pdbx_strand_id
1 'polypeptide(L)'
;MDVTVKTVSIHLVAAIVAALISTAFTTGMLGFTNHIFAFVVGLVILYFIGKFCENLFGEEIKGFSTWLWDGILPFGFCWFILWTILTNYL
;
A
#
# COMPACT_ATOMS: atom_id res chain seq x y z
N MET A 1 19.10 11.53 -1.07
CA MET A 1 17.85 11.41 -0.30
C MET A 1 17.98 10.21 0.62
N ASP A 2 17.64 10.38 1.90
CA ASP A 2 17.71 9.35 2.94
C ASP A 2 16.89 8.10 2.57
N VAL A 3 17.36 6.89 2.94
CA VAL A 3 16.70 5.63 2.55
C VAL A 3 15.32 5.48 3.18
N THR A 4 15.13 6.01 4.39
CA THR A 4 13.82 6.16 5.02
C THR A 4 12.85 6.88 4.08
N VAL A 5 13.24 8.06 3.60
CA VAL A 5 12.41 8.89 2.72
C VAL A 5 12.12 8.19 1.39
N LYS A 6 13.10 7.49 0.80
CA LYS A 6 12.89 6.70 -0.42
C LYS A 6 11.88 5.58 -0.18
N THR A 7 12.04 4.82 0.90
CA THR A 7 11.19 3.67 1.25
C THR A 7 9.76 4.11 1.51
N VAL A 8 9.57 5.16 2.32
CA VAL A 8 8.27 5.76 2.59
C VAL A 8 7.62 6.25 1.29
N SER A 9 8.37 6.95 0.44
CA SER A 9 7.84 7.47 -0.84
C SER A 9 7.34 6.35 -1.75
N ILE A 10 8.08 5.24 -1.87
CA ILE A 10 7.67 4.08 -2.67
C ILE A 10 6.39 3.46 -2.10
N HIS A 11 6.30 3.31 -0.78
CA HIS A 11 5.11 2.77 -0.13
C HIS A 11 3.89 3.68 -0.27
N LEU A 12 4.05 5.01 -0.23
CA LEU A 12 2.95 5.95 -0.47
C LEU A 12 2.42 5.85 -1.89
N VAL A 13 3.30 5.79 -2.90
CA VAL A 13 2.87 5.60 -4.30
C VAL A 13 2.13 4.27 -4.48
N ALA A 14 2.66 3.19 -3.90
CA ALA A 14 2.01 1.89 -3.94
C ALA A 14 0.65 1.88 -3.21
N ALA A 15 0.52 2.61 -2.11
CA ALA A 15 -0.73 2.74 -1.37
C ALA A 15 -1.82 3.44 -2.18
N ILE A 16 -1.45 4.42 -3.01
CA ILE A 16 -2.38 5.08 -3.95
C ILE A 16 -2.91 4.06 -4.96
N VAL A 17 -2.03 3.26 -5.55
CA VAL A 17 -2.41 2.19 -6.49
C VAL A 17 -3.32 1.16 -5.80
N ALA A 18 -2.98 0.74 -4.58
CA ALA A 18 -3.79 -0.17 -3.80
C ALA A 18 -5.18 0.39 -3.51
N ALA A 19 -5.30 1.67 -3.15
CA ALA A 19 -6.58 2.34 -2.88
C ALA A 19 -7.48 2.37 -4.12
N LEU A 20 -6.93 2.65 -5.29
CA LEU A 20 -7.69 2.66 -6.55
C LEU A 20 -8.24 1.28 -6.89
N ILE A 21 -7.41 0.24 -6.77
CA ILE A 21 -7.84 -1.14 -7.02
C ILE A 21 -8.88 -1.59 -5.98
N SER A 22 -8.67 -1.25 -4.71
CA SER A 22 -9.61 -1.56 -3.62
C SER A 22 -10.97 -0.89 -3.86
N THR A 23 -10.95 0.36 -4.31
CA THR A 23 -12.16 1.11 -4.69
C THR A 23 -12.88 0.41 -5.84
N ALA A 24 -12.15 0.01 -6.89
CA ALA A 24 -12.75 -0.65 -8.05
C ALA A 24 -13.50 -1.95 -7.69
N PHE A 25 -12.94 -2.74 -6.76
CA PHE A 25 -13.63 -3.93 -6.22
C PHE A 25 -14.76 -3.58 -5.25
N THR A 26 -14.71 -2.44 -4.57
CA THR A 26 -15.73 -2.04 -3.59
C THR A 26 -16.97 -1.47 -4.26
N THR A 27 -16.80 -0.58 -5.24
CA THR A 27 -17.89 0.11 -5.95
C THR A 27 -18.41 -0.68 -7.14
N GLY A 28 -17.71 -1.74 -7.54
CA GLY A 28 -18.13 -2.60 -8.64
C GLY A 28 -17.76 -2.06 -10.03
N MET A 29 -16.77 -1.18 -10.12
CA MET A 29 -16.24 -0.66 -11.39
C MET A 29 -15.76 -1.77 -12.35
N LEU A 30 -15.46 -2.96 -11.82
CA LEU A 30 -15.04 -4.14 -12.59
C LEU A 30 -16.21 -5.06 -12.99
N GLY A 31 -17.46 -4.62 -12.79
CA GLY A 31 -18.67 -5.38 -13.11
C GLY A 31 -19.19 -6.28 -11.98
N PHE A 32 -18.50 -6.33 -10.84
CA PHE A 32 -18.93 -7.02 -9.62
C PHE A 32 -18.30 -6.39 -8.38
N THR A 33 -18.95 -6.53 -7.22
CA THR A 33 -18.41 -6.08 -5.92
C THR A 33 -17.77 -7.24 -5.16
N ASN A 34 -16.64 -6.98 -4.51
CA ASN A 34 -16.00 -7.93 -3.61
C ASN A 34 -15.13 -7.23 -2.55
N HIS A 35 -15.71 -7.02 -1.37
CA HIS A 35 -15.04 -6.34 -0.27
C HIS A 35 -13.85 -7.11 0.30
N ILE A 36 -13.86 -8.45 0.21
CA ILE A 36 -12.73 -9.27 0.67
C ILE A 36 -11.54 -9.06 -0.27
N PHE A 37 -11.75 -9.13 -1.58
CA PHE A 37 -10.70 -8.88 -2.57
C PHE A 37 -10.20 -7.44 -2.51
N ALA A 38 -11.10 -6.47 -2.30
CA ALA A 38 -10.74 -5.08 -2.10
C ALA A 38 -9.72 -4.90 -0.96
N PHE A 39 -9.87 -5.64 0.14
CA PHE A 39 -8.89 -5.61 1.22
C PHE A 39 -7.62 -6.44 0.92
N VAL A 40 -7.78 -7.69 0.49
CA VAL A 40 -6.66 -8.62 0.28
C VAL A 40 -5.65 -8.08 -0.74
N VAL A 41 -6.10 -7.41 -1.79
CA VAL A 41 -5.20 -6.89 -2.82
C VAL A 41 -4.22 -5.84 -2.28
N GLY A 42 -4.65 -4.99 -1.34
CA GLY A 42 -3.75 -4.01 -0.73
C GLY A 42 -2.69 -4.65 0.16
N LEU A 43 -3.02 -5.74 0.87
CA LEU A 43 -2.04 -6.52 1.64
C LEU A 43 -1.01 -7.19 0.72
N VAL A 44 -1.46 -7.72 -0.42
CA VAL A 44 -0.58 -8.33 -1.42
C VAL A 44 0.39 -7.29 -1.99
N ILE A 45 -0.11 -6.11 -2.35
CA ILE A 45 0.71 -5.00 -2.86
C ILE A 45 1.73 -4.56 -1.80
N LEU A 46 1.30 -4.38 -0.54
CA LEU A 46 2.19 -4.03 0.58
C LEU A 46 3.34 -5.03 0.71
N TYR A 47 3.04 -6.33 0.68
CA TYR A 47 4.06 -7.37 0.79
C TYR A 47 5.09 -7.28 -0.35
N PHE A 48 4.64 -7.20 -1.60
CA PHE A 48 5.53 -7.14 -2.76
C PHE A 48 6.38 -5.87 -2.79
N ILE A 49 5.82 -4.74 -2.35
CA ILE A 49 6.55 -3.48 -2.30
C ILE A 49 7.56 -3.46 -1.16
N GLY A 50 7.23 -4.08 -0.03
CA GLY A 50 8.19 -4.36 1.04
C GLY A 50 9.38 -5.18 0.53
N LYS A 51 9.10 -6.30 -0.17
CA LYS A 51 10.14 -7.13 -0.80
C LYS A 51 10.95 -6.39 -1.86
N PHE A 52 10.30 -5.52 -2.64
CA PHE A 52 10.99 -4.69 -3.61
C PHE A 52 11.97 -3.72 -2.95
N CYS A 53 11.56 -3.04 -1.88
CA CYS A 53 12.44 -2.14 -1.12
C CYS A 53 13.59 -2.89 -0.43
N GLU A 54 13.35 -4.07 0.14
CA GLU A 54 14.41 -4.95 0.68
C GLU A 54 15.46 -5.29 -0.38
N ASN A 55 15.04 -5.59 -1.61
CA ASN A 55 15.96 -5.91 -2.70
C ASN A 55 16.77 -4.69 -3.17
N LEU A 56 16.22 -3.48 -3.09
CA LEU A 56 16.90 -2.25 -3.51
C LEU A 56 17.84 -1.68 -2.45
N PHE A 57 17.49 -1.80 -1.17
CA PHE A 57 18.13 -1.08 -0.06
C PHE A 57 18.52 -2.00 1.10
N GLY A 58 18.60 -3.32 0.90
CA GLY A 58 18.67 -4.33 1.95
C GLY A 58 19.87 -4.27 2.90
N GLU A 59 20.95 -3.55 2.57
CA GLU A 59 22.03 -3.31 3.53
C GLU A 59 21.64 -2.28 4.61
N GLU A 60 20.71 -1.38 4.31
CA GLU A 60 20.25 -0.27 5.15
C GLU A 60 18.85 -0.53 5.76
N ILE A 61 18.02 -1.35 5.12
CA ILE A 61 16.73 -1.80 5.66
C ILE A 61 16.96 -3.09 6.46
N LYS A 62 17.34 -2.96 7.74
CA LYS A 62 17.54 -4.12 8.62
C LYS A 62 16.47 -4.20 9.71
N GLY A 63 15.56 -5.14 9.52
CA GLY A 63 14.68 -5.65 10.57
C GLY A 63 13.23 -5.18 10.49
N PHE A 64 12.39 -5.87 11.27
CA PHE A 64 10.94 -5.66 11.30
C PHE A 64 10.55 -4.22 11.69
N SER A 65 11.32 -3.56 12.56
CA SER A 65 11.04 -2.19 12.99
C SER A 65 11.04 -1.21 11.82
N THR A 66 12.08 -1.24 10.97
CA THR A 66 12.17 -0.39 9.78
C THR A 66 11.04 -0.72 8.81
N TRP A 67 10.73 -2.00 8.59
CA TRP A 67 9.63 -2.40 7.73
C TRP A 67 8.26 -1.93 8.25
N LEU A 68 8.05 -1.96 9.56
CA LEU A 68 6.83 -1.47 10.20
C LEU A 68 6.68 0.04 10.06
N TRP A 69 7.72 0.80 10.42
CA TRP A 69 7.67 2.27 10.49
C TRP A 69 7.76 2.95 9.13
N ASP A 70 8.57 2.43 8.22
CA ASP A 70 8.84 3.08 6.93
C ASP A 70 8.04 2.45 5.78
N GLY A 71 7.46 1.26 6.01
CA GLY A 71 6.70 0.50 5.02
C GLY A 71 5.23 0.34 5.36
N ILE A 72 4.92 -0.47 6.38
CA ILE A 72 3.55 -0.83 6.74
C ILE A 72 2.73 0.39 7.17
N LEU A 73 3.26 1.19 8.11
CA LEU A 73 2.52 2.30 8.68
C LEU A 73 2.16 3.36 7.62
N PRO A 74 3.12 3.87 6.82
CA PRO A 74 2.81 4.88 5.80
C PRO A 74 1.90 4.34 4.71
N PHE A 75 2.13 3.10 4.27
CA PHE A 75 1.28 2.44 3.28
C PHE A 75 -0.16 2.30 3.80
N GLY A 76 -0.32 1.69 4.98
CA GLY A 76 -1.62 1.39 5.55
C GLY A 76 -2.45 2.65 5.77
N PHE A 77 -1.86 3.69 6.39
CA PHE A 77 -2.56 4.96 6.60
C PHE A 77 -3.02 5.60 5.28
N CYS A 78 -2.11 5.74 4.31
CA CYS A 78 -2.45 6.34 3.02
C CYS A 78 -3.50 5.52 2.28
N TRP A 79 -3.34 4.20 2.24
CA TRP A 79 -4.24 3.28 1.56
C TRP A 79 -5.64 3.33 2.16
N PHE A 80 -5.79 3.18 3.48
CA PHE A 80 -7.10 3.18 4.12
C PHE A 80 -7.81 4.52 4.02
N ILE A 81 -7.10 5.63 4.23
CA ILE A 81 -7.69 6.96 4.10
C ILE A 81 -8.18 7.19 2.68
N LEU A 82 -7.32 6.94 1.68
CA LEU A 82 -7.67 7.19 0.29
C LEU A 82 -8.77 6.24 -0.20
N TRP A 83 -8.71 4.96 0.16
CA TRP A 83 -9.75 3.99 -0.18
C TRP A 83 -11.10 4.38 0.44
N THR A 84 -11.11 4.85 1.69
CA THR A 84 -12.32 5.35 2.36
C THR A 84 -12.89 6.55 1.62
N ILE A 85 -12.05 7.56 1.32
CA ILE A 85 -12.51 8.75 0.58
C ILE A 85 -13.08 8.32 -0.78
N LEU A 86 -12.32 7.59 -1.59
CA LEU A 86 -12.75 7.19 -2.92
C LEU A 86 -14.05 6.38 -2.91
N THR A 87 -14.20 5.43 -1.99
CA THR A 87 -15.43 4.61 -1.88
C THR A 87 -16.66 5.42 -1.47
N ASN A 88 -16.48 6.52 -0.73
CA ASN A 88 -17.62 7.34 -0.29
C ASN A 88 -18.04 8.39 -1.33
N TYR A 89 -17.17 8.73 -2.29
CA TYR A 89 -17.40 9.81 -3.25
C TYR A 89 -17.47 9.34 -4.72
N LEU A 90 -17.18 8.07 -5.01
CA LEU A 90 -17.33 7.43 -6.32
C LEU A 90 -18.40 6.33 -6.25
#